data_AF-A0AAN4DDM0-F1
#
_entry.id   AF-A0AAN4DDM0-F1
#
_cell.length_a   1.000
_cell.length_b   1.000
_cell.length_c   1.000
_cell.angle_alpha   90.00
_cell.angle_beta   90.00
_cell.angle_gamma   90.00
#
_symmetry.space_group_name_H-M   'P 1'
#
loop_
_entity.id
_entity.type
_entity.pdbx_description
1 polymer ?
#
loop_
_entity_poly.entity_id
_entity_poly.type
_entity_poly.pdbx_seq_one_letter_code
_entity_poly.pdbx_strand_id
1 'polypeptide(L)'
;MMGNILKKLNCIASLLVLVTISGCHQSPSIHKQATVPPSEQLEQMASIVSATRYLKMRCNRSDLPDEQSILNVANRIAIGKGWQSLTQEDIRKHSDDIYVRLTRDSTPEYIKCREFNRRLVPFIGELLARGRG
;
A
#
# COMPACT_ATOMS: atom_id res chain seq x y z
N MET A 1 -70.73 -21.01 42.62
CA MET A 1 -71.47 -21.48 41.43
C MET A 1 -70.91 -20.73 40.22
N MET A 2 -70.53 -21.48 39.16
CA MET A 2 -70.04 -21.15 37.80
C MET A 2 -69.61 -19.71 37.45
N GLY A 3 -68.54 -19.46 36.68
CA GLY A 3 -67.80 -20.34 35.77
C GLY A 3 -66.58 -19.65 35.14
N ASN A 4 -65.70 -20.48 34.58
CA ASN A 4 -64.44 -20.11 33.94
C ASN A 4 -64.60 -19.68 32.47
N ILE A 5 -63.46 -19.25 31.92
CA ILE A 5 -62.95 -19.40 30.54
C ILE A 5 -63.25 -18.26 29.52
N LEU A 6 -62.16 -17.59 29.10
CA LEU A 6 -61.62 -17.58 27.73
C LEU A 6 -61.49 -16.21 27.03
N LYS A 7 -60.30 -15.97 26.45
CA LYS A 7 -59.94 -15.05 25.35
C LYS A 7 -59.95 -13.54 25.71
N LYS A 8 -58.91 -12.73 25.52
CA LYS A 8 -57.76 -12.78 24.61
C LYS A 8 -56.56 -12.01 25.20
N LEU A 9 -55.38 -12.63 25.17
CA LEU A 9 -54.10 -11.94 25.07
C LEU A 9 -54.08 -11.13 23.76
N ASN A 10 -53.73 -9.84 23.80
CA ASN A 10 -52.81 -9.25 22.82
C ASN A 10 -52.31 -7.84 23.20
N CYS A 11 -51.06 -7.57 22.81
CA CYS A 11 -50.42 -6.27 22.65
C CYS A 11 -49.90 -5.54 23.90
N ILE A 12 -49.09 -6.22 24.72
CA ILE A 12 -47.98 -5.57 25.42
C ILE A 12 -46.68 -6.18 24.88
N ALA A 13 -46.11 -5.55 23.86
CA ALA A 13 -44.73 -5.80 23.44
C ALA A 13 -44.18 -4.49 22.86
N SER A 14 -43.71 -3.63 23.76
CA SER A 14 -42.88 -2.47 23.44
C SER A 14 -41.56 -3.01 22.86
N LEU A 15 -41.48 -3.09 21.53
CA LEU A 15 -40.27 -3.41 20.78
C LEU A 15 -39.48 -2.10 20.56
N LEU A 16 -38.79 -1.66 21.61
CA LEU A 16 -37.68 -0.71 21.49
C LEU A 16 -36.49 -1.49 20.91
N VAL A 17 -36.39 -1.50 19.59
CA VAL A 17 -35.22 -2.01 18.86
C VAL A 17 -34.07 -1.02 19.06
N LEU A 18 -33.24 -1.27 20.07
CA LEU A 18 -31.92 -0.65 20.23
C LEU A 18 -31.00 -1.24 19.15
N VAL A 19 -30.94 -0.59 17.99
CA VAL A 19 -29.86 -0.81 17.02
C VAL A 19 -28.58 -0.28 17.64
N THR A 20 -27.87 -1.14 18.38
CA THR A 20 -26.50 -0.84 18.78
C THR A 20 -25.65 -0.88 17.52
N ILE A 21 -25.26 0.31 17.04
CA ILE A 21 -24.19 0.44 16.07
C ILE A 21 -22.94 -0.13 16.74
N SER A 22 -22.59 -1.38 16.41
CA SER A 22 -21.27 -1.91 16.73
C SER A 22 -20.28 -1.19 15.82
N GLY A 23 -19.90 0.03 16.20
CA GLY A 23 -18.67 0.63 15.71
C GLY A 23 -17.54 -0.31 16.10
N CYS A 24 -16.61 -0.59 15.19
CA CYS A 24 -15.37 -1.25 15.56
C CYS A 24 -14.70 -0.39 16.64
N HIS A 25 -14.87 -0.75 17.90
CA HIS A 25 -14.06 -0.26 19.02
C HIS A 25 -12.66 -0.83 18.79
N GLN A 26 -11.89 -0.19 17.91
CA GLN A 26 -10.44 -0.28 17.98
C GLN A 26 -10.07 0.46 19.26
N SER A 27 -10.02 -0.31 20.35
CA SER A 27 -9.31 0.10 21.55
C SER A 27 -8.00 0.75 21.09
N PRO A 28 -7.63 1.94 21.63
CA PRO A 28 -6.30 2.46 21.42
C PRO A 28 -5.34 1.52 22.14
N SER A 29 -4.99 0.41 21.50
CA SER A 29 -3.75 -0.28 21.82
C SER A 29 -2.70 0.79 21.63
N ILE A 30 -1.97 1.11 22.70
CA ILE A 30 -0.72 1.86 22.66
C ILE A 30 -0.02 1.43 21.37
N HIS A 31 -0.03 2.29 20.35
CA HIS A 31 0.48 1.97 19.02
C HIS A 31 1.98 1.79 19.19
N LYS A 32 2.41 0.57 19.55
CA LYS A 32 3.64 0.04 19.02
C LYS A 32 3.41 0.11 17.51
N GLN A 33 4.07 1.03 16.83
CA GLN A 33 4.14 1.02 15.37
C GLN A 33 4.47 -0.42 14.99
N ALA A 34 3.50 -1.14 14.42
CA ALA A 34 3.74 -2.49 13.97
C ALA A 34 4.84 -2.38 12.92
N THR A 35 6.01 -2.95 13.23
CA THR A 35 7.13 -2.98 12.30
C THR A 35 6.65 -3.66 11.02
N VAL A 36 6.73 -2.96 9.88
CA VAL A 36 6.40 -3.53 8.56
C VAL A 36 7.19 -4.84 8.40
N PRO A 37 6.57 -5.97 8.06
CA PRO A 37 7.28 -7.25 7.89
C PRO A 37 8.37 -7.15 6.80
N PRO A 38 9.52 -7.83 6.94
CA PRO A 38 10.62 -7.75 5.96
C PRO A 38 10.20 -8.04 4.51
N SER A 39 9.26 -8.97 4.30
CA SER A 39 8.71 -9.26 2.96
C SER A 39 7.94 -8.08 2.37
N GLU A 40 7.18 -7.36 3.18
CA GLU A 40 6.46 -6.15 2.75
C GLU A 40 7.42 -4.98 2.52
N GLN A 41 8.49 -4.86 3.32
CA GLN A 41 9.55 -3.87 3.07
C GLN A 41 10.20 -4.10 1.70
N LEU A 42 10.53 -5.37 1.38
CA LEU A 42 11.09 -5.76 0.09
C LEU A 42 10.11 -5.46 -1.05
N GLU A 43 8.85 -5.90 -0.93
CA GLU A 43 7.82 -5.67 -1.95
C GLU A 43 7.64 -4.17 -2.24
N GLN A 44 7.58 -3.34 -1.20
CA GLN A 44 7.42 -1.89 -1.34
C GLN A 44 8.61 -1.26 -2.08
N MET A 45 9.84 -1.55 -1.65
CA MET A 45 11.02 -0.94 -2.27
C MET A 45 11.22 -1.44 -3.70
N ALA A 46 11.07 -2.74 -3.95
CA ALA A 46 11.19 -3.32 -5.28
C ALA A 46 10.10 -2.82 -6.24
N SER A 47 8.87 -2.62 -5.75
CA SER A 47 7.78 -2.01 -6.52
C SER A 47 8.10 -0.57 -6.93
N ILE A 48 8.66 0.22 -6.01
CA ILE A 48 9.08 1.61 -6.31
C ILE A 48 10.20 1.62 -7.35
N VAL A 49 11.23 0.79 -7.18
CA VAL A 49 12.36 0.70 -8.11
C VAL A 49 11.89 0.28 -9.50
N SER A 50 11.13 -0.81 -9.60
CA SER A 50 10.63 -1.33 -10.87
C SER A 50 9.70 -0.35 -11.59
N ALA A 51 8.77 0.30 -10.88
CA ALA A 51 7.86 1.29 -11.47
C ALA A 51 8.60 2.57 -11.91
N THR A 52 9.63 2.99 -11.17
CA THR A 52 10.48 4.14 -11.57
C THR A 52 11.30 3.80 -12.81
N ARG A 53 11.88 2.59 -12.87
CA ARG A 53 12.56 2.08 -14.08
C ARG A 53 11.59 1.99 -15.25
N TYR A 54 10.35 1.56 -15.02
CA TYR A 54 9.30 1.54 -16.05
C TYR A 54 9.01 2.93 -16.59
N LEU A 55 8.90 3.95 -15.72
CA LEU A 55 8.74 5.33 -16.15
C LEU A 55 9.89 5.78 -17.07
N LYS A 56 11.14 5.51 -16.67
CA LYS A 56 12.32 5.87 -17.47
C LYS A 56 12.31 5.20 -18.85
N MET A 57 12.05 3.89 -18.88
CA MET A 57 12.24 3.08 -20.09
C MET A 57 11.04 3.09 -21.04
N ARG A 58 9.82 3.34 -20.53
CA ARG A 58 8.57 3.16 -21.29
C ARG A 58 7.69 4.41 -21.31
N CYS A 59 7.94 5.40 -20.45
CA CYS A 59 7.06 6.56 -20.29
C CYS A 59 7.73 7.90 -20.64
N ASN A 60 8.79 7.87 -21.45
CA ASN A 60 9.53 9.07 -21.91
C ASN A 60 10.07 9.96 -20.78
N ARG A 61 10.36 9.39 -19.61
CA ARG A 61 10.95 10.10 -18.47
C ARG A 61 12.48 10.07 -18.53
N SER A 62 13.04 10.72 -19.56
CA SER A 62 14.49 10.81 -19.77
C SER A 62 15.21 11.62 -18.69
N ASP A 63 14.46 12.43 -17.93
CA ASP A 63 14.93 13.18 -16.76
C ASP A 63 15.31 12.27 -15.58
N LEU A 64 14.80 11.03 -15.52
CA LEU A 64 15.13 10.09 -14.46
C LEU A 64 16.55 9.52 -14.64
N PRO A 65 17.32 9.32 -13.56
CA PRO A 65 18.69 8.82 -13.63
C PRO A 65 18.76 7.32 -13.96
N ASP A 66 19.95 6.75 -14.08
CA ASP A 66 20.16 5.32 -14.33
C ASP A 66 19.64 4.41 -13.19
N GLU A 67 19.56 3.11 -13.47
CA GLU A 67 19.03 2.11 -12.53
C GLU A 67 19.84 1.99 -11.23
N GLN A 68 21.16 2.13 -11.29
CA GLN A 68 21.99 2.09 -10.09
C GLN A 68 21.70 3.30 -9.19
N SER A 69 21.52 4.47 -9.79
CA SER A 69 21.08 5.67 -9.06
C SER A 69 19.71 5.50 -8.41
N ILE A 70 18.76 4.85 -9.09
CA ILE A 70 17.44 4.50 -8.54
C ILE A 70 17.58 3.57 -7.32
N LEU A 71 18.38 2.50 -7.45
CA LEU A 71 18.64 1.54 -6.37
C LEU A 71 19.36 2.17 -5.17
N ASN A 72 20.27 3.11 -5.40
CA ASN A 72 20.98 3.83 -4.34
C ASN A 72 20.03 4.66 -3.49
N VAL A 73 19.07 5.36 -4.11
CA VAL A 73 18.05 6.13 -3.38
C VAL A 73 17.08 5.21 -2.65
N ALA A 74 16.65 4.12 -3.27
CA ALA A 74 15.81 3.11 -2.62
C ALA A 74 16.49 2.55 -1.35
N ASN A 75 17.75 2.13 -1.46
CA ASN A 75 18.53 1.61 -0.34
C ASN A 75 18.69 2.65 0.79
N ARG A 76 18.97 3.92 0.44
CA ARG A 76 19.03 5.01 1.43
C ARG A 76 17.70 5.17 2.18
N ILE A 77 16.58 5.15 1.47
CA ILE A 77 15.25 5.28 2.08
C ILE A 77 14.97 4.09 3.01
N ALA A 78 15.33 2.87 2.61
CA ALA A 78 15.20 1.68 3.46
C ALA A 78 16.04 1.82 4.74
N ILE A 79 17.31 2.25 4.63
CA ILE A 79 18.17 2.52 5.79
C ILE A 79 17.56 3.59 6.70
N GLY A 80 17.06 4.70 6.12
CA GLY A 80 16.42 5.79 6.86
C GLY A 80 15.13 5.36 7.58
N LYS A 81 14.46 4.30 7.11
CA LYS A 81 13.29 3.67 7.75
C LYS A 81 13.67 2.64 8.82
N GLY A 82 14.96 2.36 9.01
CA GLY A 82 15.42 1.30 9.91
C GLY A 82 15.17 -0.11 9.36
N TRP A 83 15.18 -0.28 8.04
CA TRP A 83 15.00 -1.58 7.37
C TRP A 83 16.36 -2.20 7.05
N GLN A 84 17.24 -2.36 8.05
CA GLN A 84 18.63 -2.78 7.81
C GLN A 84 18.78 -4.21 7.28
N SER A 85 17.75 -5.05 7.40
CA SER A 85 17.76 -6.41 6.82
C SER A 85 17.58 -6.42 5.31
N LEU A 86 17.15 -5.30 4.70
CA LEU A 86 16.86 -5.23 3.27
C LEU A 86 18.14 -4.86 2.50
N THR A 87 18.69 -5.80 1.74
CA THR A 87 19.89 -5.52 0.93
C THR A 87 19.52 -4.89 -0.41
N GLN A 88 20.44 -4.10 -0.98
CA GLN A 88 20.24 -3.55 -2.33
C GLN A 88 20.12 -4.65 -3.39
N GLU A 89 20.78 -5.80 -3.19
CA GLU A 89 20.70 -6.95 -4.10
C GLU A 89 19.30 -7.59 -4.07
N ASP A 90 18.71 -7.76 -2.89
CA ASP A 90 17.34 -8.27 -2.75
C ASP A 90 16.34 -7.35 -3.46
N ILE A 91 16.47 -6.03 -3.24
CA ILE A 91 15.64 -5.03 -3.90
C ILE A 91 15.78 -5.13 -5.42
N ARG A 92 17.02 -5.23 -5.94
CA ARG A 92 17.28 -5.34 -7.38
C ARG A 92 16.60 -6.58 -7.96
N LYS A 93 16.91 -7.75 -7.41
CA LYS A 93 16.40 -9.03 -7.91
C LYS A 93 14.87 -9.05 -7.92
N HIS A 94 14.25 -8.63 -6.83
CA HIS A 94 12.79 -8.60 -6.74
C HIS A 94 12.17 -7.54 -7.66
N SER A 95 12.86 -6.41 -7.87
CA SER A 95 12.40 -5.37 -8.80
C SER A 95 12.48 -5.81 -10.27
N ASP A 96 13.45 -6.65 -10.64
CA ASP A 96 13.54 -7.25 -11.97
C ASP A 96 12.32 -8.15 -12.24
N ASP A 97 11.94 -8.98 -11.28
CA ASP A 97 10.75 -9.83 -11.38
C ASP A 97 9.47 -9.02 -11.53
N ILE A 98 9.33 -7.93 -10.76
CA ILE A 98 8.19 -7.01 -10.89
C ILE A 98 8.19 -6.31 -12.26
N TYR A 99 9.34 -5.85 -12.73
CA TYR A 99 9.46 -5.18 -14.03
C TYR A 99 9.04 -6.12 -15.19
N VAL A 100 9.44 -7.39 -15.13
CA VAL A 100 8.97 -8.41 -16.09
C VAL A 100 7.45 -8.56 -16.02
N ARG A 101 6.83 -8.57 -14.82
CA ARG A 101 5.36 -8.60 -14.70
C ARG A 101 4.72 -7.33 -15.28
N LEU A 102 5.27 -6.15 -15.00
CA LEU A 102 4.76 -4.87 -15.53
C LEU A 102 4.81 -4.80 -17.06
N THR A 103 5.81 -5.42 -17.69
CA THR A 103 5.91 -5.46 -19.17
C THR A 103 4.94 -6.45 -19.81
N ARG A 104 4.56 -7.52 -19.10
CA ARG A 104 3.58 -8.52 -19.57
C ARG A 104 2.13 -8.17 -19.23
N ASP A 105 1.92 -7.31 -18.24
CA ASP A 105 0.59 -6.85 -17.84
C ASP A 105 -0.14 -6.17 -19.01
N SER A 106 -1.43 -6.46 -19.18
CA SER A 106 -2.22 -5.99 -20.33
C SER A 106 -2.81 -4.58 -20.16
N THR A 107 -2.59 -3.93 -19.02
CA THR A 107 -3.02 -2.54 -18.81
C THR A 107 -2.37 -1.65 -19.87
N PRO A 108 -3.13 -0.78 -20.57
CA PRO A 108 -2.57 0.10 -21.58
C PRO A 108 -1.40 0.95 -21.05
N GLU A 109 -0.35 1.12 -21.86
CA GLU A 109 0.88 1.78 -21.44
C GLU A 109 0.63 3.20 -20.90
N TYR A 110 -0.25 3.97 -21.55
CA TYR A 110 -0.61 5.32 -21.10
C TYR A 110 -1.25 5.34 -19.70
N ILE A 111 -1.98 4.28 -19.31
CA ILE A 111 -2.57 4.14 -17.97
C ILE A 111 -1.46 3.86 -16.95
N LYS A 112 -0.56 2.91 -17.25
CA LYS A 112 0.60 2.61 -16.38
C LYS A 112 1.44 3.86 -16.14
N CYS A 113 1.79 4.56 -17.22
CA CYS A 113 2.59 5.78 -17.16
C CYS A 113 1.89 6.87 -16.34
N ARG A 114 0.58 7.10 -16.54
CA ARG A 114 -0.19 8.08 -15.77
C ARG A 114 -0.22 7.73 -14.29
N GLU A 115 -0.53 6.48 -13.94
CA GLU A 115 -0.63 6.08 -12.53
C GLU A 115 0.73 6.10 -11.82
N PHE A 116 1.78 5.62 -12.46
CA PHE A 116 3.13 5.66 -11.87
C PHE A 116 3.65 7.10 -11.74
N ASN A 117 3.46 7.96 -12.75
CA ASN A 117 3.84 9.37 -12.64
C ASN A 117 3.13 10.06 -11.46
N ARG A 118 1.85 9.75 -11.23
CA ARG A 118 1.09 10.31 -10.10
C ARG A 118 1.55 9.78 -8.75
N ARG A 119 1.82 8.47 -8.64
CA ARG A 119 2.13 7.82 -7.36
C ARG A 119 3.59 8.00 -6.93
N LEU A 120 4.52 8.13 -7.87
CA LEU A 120 5.96 8.15 -7.59
C LEU A 120 6.52 9.56 -7.37
N VAL A 121 5.69 10.61 -7.35
CA VAL A 121 6.15 12.01 -7.17
C VAL A 121 7.12 12.16 -5.98
N PRO A 122 6.86 11.64 -4.77
CA PRO A 122 7.78 11.81 -3.65
C PRO A 122 9.14 11.15 -3.89
N PHE A 123 9.16 9.93 -4.43
CA PHE A 123 10.40 9.19 -4.70
C PHE A 123 11.22 9.83 -5.83
N ILE A 124 10.55 10.34 -6.87
CA ILE A 124 11.18 11.06 -7.97
C ILE A 124 11.80 12.37 -7.46
N GLY A 125 11.14 13.06 -6.51
CA GLY A 125 11.72 14.21 -5.83
C GLY A 125 13.06 13.88 -5.16
N GLU A 126 13.10 12.79 -4.39
CA GLU A 126 14.32 12.29 -3.74
C GLU A 126 15.44 11.90 -4.73
N LEU A 127 15.08 11.41 -5.92
CA LEU A 127 16.02 11.10 -7.00
C LEU A 127 16.65 12.34 -7.62
N LEU A 128 15.79 13.30 -8.01
CA LEU A 128 16.22 14.49 -8.74
C LEU A 128 16.90 15.53 -7.85
N ALA A 129 16.67 15.51 -6.54
CA ALA A 129 17.44 16.32 -5.59
C ALA A 129 18.93 15.92 -5.59
N ARG A 130 19.25 14.64 -5.82
CA ARG A 130 20.62 14.13 -5.80
C ARG A 130 21.38 14.33 -7.11
N GLY A 131 20.70 14.40 -8.25
CA GLY A 131 21.34 14.69 -9.54
C GLY A 131 21.82 16.13 -9.70
N ARG A 132 21.60 17.00 -8.70
CA ARG A 132 21.96 18.42 -8.71
C ARG A 132 23.16 18.77 -7.81
N GLY A 133 23.74 17.79 -7.11
CA GLY A 133 24.95 17.95 -6.29
C GLY A 133 26.09 17.13 -6.86
#